data_AF-A0A2X4VAP9-F1
#
_entry.id   AF-A0A2X4VAP9-F1
#
_cell.length_a   1.000
_cell.length_b   1.000
_cell.length_c   1.000
_cell.angle_alpha   90.00
_cell.angle_beta   90.00
_cell.angle_gamma   90.00
#
_symmetry.space_group_name_H-M   'P 1'
#
loop_
_entity.id
_entity.type
_entity.pdbx_description
1 polymer ?
#
loop_
_entity_poly.entity_id
_entity_poly.type
_entity_poly.pdbx_seq_one_letter_code
_entity_poly.pdbx_strand_id
1 'polypeptide(L)' 'MDPPGQSHGRHAPRLFLPSEGANNIALALFSFPSLAAYEEYRIKMAADAECCAAYELEKRNRSIISYERSFMRPVLSGQD' A
#
# COMPACT_ATOMS: atom_id res chain seq x y z
N MET A 1 -8.18 7.78 -12.05
CA MET A 1 -9.15 8.19 -11.01
C MET A 1 -10.32 7.25 -11.21
N ASP A 2 -10.61 6.36 -10.27
CA ASP A 2 -11.77 5.48 -10.41
C ASP A 2 -13.06 6.25 -10.10
N PRO A 3 -14.16 5.98 -10.82
CA PRO A 3 -15.44 6.64 -10.60
C PRO A 3 -16.04 6.25 -9.23
N PRO A 4 -16.79 7.16 -8.58
CA PRO A 4 -17.40 6.90 -7.28
C PRO A 4 -18.53 5.87 -7.41
N GLY A 5 -18.39 4.73 -6.73
CA GLY A 5 -19.50 3.77 -6.56
C GLY A 5 -19.21 2.29 -6.83
N GLN A 6 -17.99 1.89 -7.20
CA GLN A 6 -17.64 0.48 -7.34
C GLN A 6 -16.48 0.10 -6.40
N SER A 7 -16.79 -0.35 -5.18
CA SER A 7 -15.81 -0.99 -4.30
C SER A 7 -15.96 -2.51 -4.38
N HIS A 8 -15.52 -3.11 -5.48
CA HIS A 8 -15.29 -4.55 -5.55
C HIS A 8 -13.79 -4.82 -5.62
N GLY A 9 -13.20 -5.13 -4.46
CA GLY A 9 -12.28 -6.26 -4.36
C GLY A 9 -10.86 -6.13 -4.93
N ARG A 10 -10.11 -5.09 -4.58
CA ARG A 10 -8.65 -5.14 -4.27
C ARG A 10 -8.19 -3.70 -4.05
N HIS A 11 -7.77 -3.34 -2.84
CA HIS A 11 -7.01 -2.10 -2.62
C HIS A 11 -5.60 -2.32 -3.16
N ALA A 12 -5.43 -2.38 -4.48
CA ALA A 12 -4.12 -2.51 -5.09
C ALA A 12 -3.34 -1.22 -4.83
N PRO A 13 -2.11 -1.30 -4.28
CA PRO A 13 -1.30 -0.10 -4.10
C PRO A 13 -1.00 0.51 -5.45
N ARG A 14 -0.95 1.85 -5.49
CA ARG A 14 -0.15 2.51 -6.51
C ARG A 14 1.31 2.47 -6.05
N LEU A 15 2.14 1.78 -6.81
CA LEU A 15 3.57 1.61 -6.56
C LEU A 15 4.36 2.65 -7.35
N PHE A 16 5.29 3.32 -6.67
CA PHE A 16 6.17 4.33 -7.25
C PHE A 16 7.61 4.04 -6.86
N LEU A 17 8.50 4.28 -7.81
CA LEU A 17 9.93 4.44 -7.58
C LEU A 17 10.30 5.89 -7.93
N PRO A 18 11.21 6.53 -7.19
CA PRO A 18 11.72 7.84 -7.56
C PRO A 18 12.33 7.81 -8.96
N SER A 19 11.86 8.70 -9.84
CA SER A 19 12.46 8.91 -11.16
C SER A 19 13.79 9.66 -11.07
N GLU A 20 13.97 10.44 -10.02
CA GLU A 20 15.19 11.16 -9.66
C GLU A 20 15.32 11.17 -8.12
N GLY A 21 16.55 11.10 -7.60
CA GLY A 21 16.83 10.98 -6.17
C GLY A 21 17.13 9.56 -5.72
N ALA A 22 16.75 9.22 -4.49
CA ALA A 22 17.09 7.94 -3.86
C ALA A 22 16.46 6.76 -4.60
N ASN A 23 17.28 5.95 -5.27
CA ASN A 23 16.81 4.82 -6.08
C ASN A 23 16.53 3.54 -5.27
N ASN A 24 16.68 3.60 -3.95
CA ASN A 24 16.53 2.49 -3.02
C ASN A 24 15.27 2.59 -2.14
N ILE A 25 14.32 3.49 -2.50
CA ILE A 25 13.06 3.67 -1.77
C ILE A 25 11.90 3.38 -2.73
N ALA A 26 11.05 2.42 -2.34
CA ALA A 26 9.79 2.16 -3.04
C ALA A 26 8.62 2.67 -2.19
N LEU A 27 7.68 3.36 -2.84
CA LEU A 27 6.48 3.91 -2.18
C LEU A 27 5.23 3.16 -2.65
N ALA A 28 4.43 2.70 -1.70
CA ALA A 28 3.14 2.07 -1.94
C ALA A 28 2.04 2.92 -1.29
N LEU A 29 1.16 3.51 -2.09
CA LEU A 29 0.05 4.34 -1.60
C LEU A 29 -1.28 3.61 -1.71
N PHE A 30 -2.03 3.64 -0.62
CA PHE A 30 -3.36 3.08 -0.51
C PHE A 30 -4.34 4.14 0.00
N SER A 31 -5.60 4.02 -0.39
CA SER A 31 -6.69 4.85 0.12
C SER A 31 -7.74 3.95 0.73
N PHE A 32 -8.13 4.27 1.97
CA PHE A 32 -9.16 3.56 2.73
C PHE A 32 -10.17 4.56 3.26
N PRO A 33 -11.46 4.19 3.38
CA PRO A 33 -12.48 5.06 3.94
C PRO A 33 -12.32 5.27 5.45
N SER A 34 -11.60 4.39 6.14
CA SER A 34 -11.32 4.47 7.58
C SER A 34 -10.09 3.65 7.97
N LEU A 35 -9.60 3.85 9.19
CA LEU A 35 -8.53 3.03 9.75
C LEU A 35 -8.98 1.57 9.96
N ALA A 36 -10.24 1.35 10.34
CA ALA A 36 -10.80 0.01 10.50
C ALA A 36 -10.78 -0.78 9.17
N ALA A 37 -11.16 -0.14 8.05
CA ALA A 37 -11.09 -0.77 6.73
C ALA A 37 -9.65 -1.14 6.33
N TYR A 38 -8.68 -0.33 6.73
CA TYR A 38 -7.26 -0.64 6.56
C TYR A 38 -6.82 -1.85 7.41
N GLU A 39 -7.26 -1.93 8.65
CA GLU A 39 -6.91 -3.05 9.56
C GLU A 39 -7.48 -4.37 9.05
N GLU A 40 -8.74 -4.38 8.60
CA GLU A 40 -9.34 -5.55 7.94
C GLU A 40 -8.55 -5.97 6.70
N TYR A 41 -8.15 -5.01 5.87
CA TYR A 41 -7.30 -5.27 4.71
C TYR A 41 -5.97 -5.91 5.12
N ARG A 42 -5.33 -5.40 6.18
CA ARG A 42 -4.08 -5.97 6.70
C ARG A 42 -4.21 -7.42 7.16
N ILE A 43 -5.31 -7.75 7.84
CA ILE A 43 -5.59 -9.12 8.28
C ILE A 43 -5.75 -10.03 7.06
N LYS A 44 -6.52 -9.60 6.06
CA LYS A 44 -6.73 -10.37 4.82
C LYS A 44 -5.43 -10.58 4.05
N MET A 45 -4.60 -9.54 3.91
CA MET A 45 -3.31 -9.63 3.20
C MET A 45 -2.30 -10.54 3.89
N ALA A 46 -2.34 -10.63 5.22
CA ALA A 46 -1.45 -11.54 5.95
C ALA A 46 -1.74 -13.02 5.67
N ALA A 47 -2.94 -13.35 5.17
CA ALA A 47 -3.34 -14.71 4.79
C ALA A 47 -3.34 -14.94 3.27
N ASP A 48 -3.09 -13.90 2.46
CA ASP A 48 -3.07 -14.02 1.00
C ASP A 48 -1.80 -14.76 0.54
N ALA A 49 -1.99 -15.78 -0.31
CA ALA A 49 -0.90 -16.65 -0.73
C ALA A 49 0.19 -15.91 -1.54
N GLU A 50 -0.19 -14.92 -2.35
CA GLU A 50 0.77 -14.13 -3.14
C GLU A 50 1.59 -13.23 -2.20
N CYS A 51 0.95 -12.61 -1.20
CA CYS A 51 1.65 -11.83 -0.19
C CYS A 51 2.60 -12.68 0.66
N CYS A 52 2.16 -13.86 1.11
CA CYS A 52 3.02 -14.80 1.83
C CYS A 52 4.26 -15.20 1.00
N ALA A 53 4.08 -15.51 -0.28
CA ALA A 53 5.19 -15.84 -1.17
C ALA A 53 6.18 -14.66 -1.33
N ALA A 54 5.66 -13.43 -1.46
CA ALA A 54 6.50 -12.22 -1.51
C ALA A 54 7.29 -12.00 -0.21
N TYR A 55 6.67 -12.21 0.96
CA TYR A 55 7.37 -12.13 2.25
C TYR A 55 8.46 -13.19 2.41
N GLU A 56 8.22 -14.43 1.97
CA GLU A 56 9.24 -15.47 2.02
C GLU A 56 10.40 -15.20 1.05
N LEU A 57 10.12 -14.64 -0.13
CA LEU A 57 11.15 -14.17 -1.05
C LEU A 57 11.99 -13.03 -0.43
N GLU A 58 11.32 -12.07 0.21
CA GLU A 58 11.98 -10.98 0.91
C GLU A 58 12.90 -11.50 2.02
N LYS A 59 12.44 -12.42 2.87
CA LYS A 59 13.27 -13.01 3.94
C LYS A 59 14.56 -13.66 3.42
N ARG A 60 14.48 -14.32 2.25
CA ARG A 60 15.63 -14.96 1.60
C ARG A 60 16.59 -13.93 1.02
N ASN A 61 16.06 -12.93 0.34
CA ASN A 61 16.86 -11.94 -0.39
C ASN A 61 17.37 -10.81 0.51
N ARG A 62 16.68 -10.57 1.63
CA ARG A 62 16.91 -9.45 2.56
C ARG A 62 16.92 -8.10 1.85
N SER A 63 16.00 -7.94 0.88
CA SER A 63 15.94 -6.78 0.00
C SER A 63 15.35 -5.54 0.68
N ILE A 64 14.65 -5.68 1.81
CA ILE A 64 14.08 -4.56 2.56
C ILE A 64 14.95 -4.29 3.80
N ILE A 65 15.64 -3.15 3.81
CA ILE A 65 16.50 -2.73 4.93
C ILE A 65 15.67 -2.03 6.01
N SER A 66 14.69 -1.22 5.59
CA SER A 66 13.75 -0.54 6.47
C SER A 66 12.36 -0.52 5.84
N TYR A 67 11.34 -0.53 6.68
CA TYR A 67 9.95 -0.38 6.28
C TYR A 67 9.28 0.64 7.19
N GLU A 68 8.84 1.75 6.61
CA GLU A 68 8.11 2.81 7.30
C GLU A 68 6.67 2.85 6.84
N ARG A 69 5.77 3.27 7.74
CA ARG A 69 4.36 3.42 7.43
C ARG A 69 3.79 4.66 8.08
N SER A 70 3.18 5.50 7.25
CA SER A 70 2.57 6.76 7.65
C SER A 70 1.12 6.82 7.18
N PHE A 71 0.23 7.33 8.04
CA PHE A 71 -1.15 7.65 7.68
C PHE A 71 -1.21 9.13 7.36
N MET A 72 -1.50 9.43 6.09
CA MET A 72 -1.59 10.79 5.59
C MET A 72 -3.05 11.17 5.41
N ARG A 73 -3.37 12.43 5.67
CA ARG A 73 -4.65 13.05 5.30
C ARG A 73 -4.42 13.99 4.13
N PRO A 74 -5.38 14.10 3.18
CA PRO A 74 -5.31 15.14 2.15
C PRO A 74 -5.14 16.51 2.80
N VAL A 75 -4.17 17.30 2.29
CA VAL A 75 -3.99 18.69 2.74
C VAL A 75 -5.15 19.55 2.26
N LEU A 76 -5.57 19.31 1.02
CA LEU A 76 -6.78 19.88 0.46
C LEU A 76 -7.91 18.90 0.72
N SER A 77 -8.81 19.23 1.63
CA SER A 77 -10.18 18.70 1.58
C SER A 77 -10.77 19.18 0.26
N GLY A 78 -11.27 18.28 -0.58
CA GLY A 78 -11.80 18.63 -1.90
C GLY A 78 -12.71 19.87 -1.83
N GLN A 79 -12.43 20.84 -2.71
CA GLN A 79 -13.52 21.46 -3.43
C GLN A 79 -14.11 20.35 -4.32
N ASP A 80 -15.35 20.01 -4.00
CA ASP A 80 -16.35 19.20 -4.71
C ASP A 80 -15.92 17.88 -5.37
#